data_AF-A0A381ZZV1-F1
#
_entry.id   AF-A0A381ZZV1-F1
#
_cell.length_a   1.000
_cell.length_b   1.000
_cell.length_c   1.000
_cell.angle_alpha   90.00
_cell.angle_beta   90.00
_cell.angle_gamma   90.00
#
_symmetry.space_group_name_H-M   'P 1'
#
loop_
_entity.id
_entity.type
_entity.pdbx_description
1 polymer ?
#
loop_
_entity_poly.entity_id
_entity_poly.type
_entity_poly.pdbx_seq_one_letter_code
_entity_poly.pdbx_strand_id
1 'polypeptide(L)' 'MPLFSDTPKIGQLAPDFSLEDQDGKLHSLGYYEGKKLVVYFFPKAFTPG' A
#
# COMPACT_ATOMS: atom_id res chain seq x y z
N MET A 1 -23.04 4.26 4.91
CA MET A 1 -21.73 4.39 4.26
C MET A 1 -20.73 3.63 5.12
N PRO A 2 -20.10 2.56 4.65
CA PRO A 2 -19.08 1.89 5.44
C PRO A 2 -17.84 2.78 5.57
N LEU A 3 -17.21 2.75 6.75
CA LEU A 3 -15.96 3.48 7.05
C LEU A 3 -14.73 2.89 6.35
N PHE A 4 -14.85 1.70 5.78
CA PHE A 4 -13.76 0.96 5.17
C PHE A 4 -14.16 0.47 3.77
N SER A 5 -13.19 0.48 2.87
CA SER A 5 -13.32 -0.09 1.52
C SER A 5 -13.23 -1.62 1.55
N ASP A 6 -13.59 -2.26 0.44
CA ASP A 6 -13.43 -3.69 0.22
C ASP A 6 -11.96 -4.11 0.25
N THR A 7 -11.70 -5.32 0.76
CA THR A 7 -10.36 -5.93 0.74
C THR A 7 -9.91 -6.20 -0.70
N PRO A 8 -8.64 -5.93 -1.06
CA PRO A 8 -8.11 -6.21 -2.39
C PRO A 8 -8.32 -7.68 -2.80
N LYS A 9 -8.81 -7.89 -4.03
CA LYS A 9 -9.10 -9.23 -4.58
C LYS A 9 -8.09 -9.59 -5.67
N ILE A 10 -7.73 -10.86 -5.72
CA ILE A 10 -6.83 -11.40 -6.76
C ILE A 10 -7.46 -11.18 -8.14
N GLY A 11 -6.65 -10.71 -9.09
CA GLY A 11 -7.07 -10.46 -10.48
C GLY A 11 -7.73 -9.10 -10.70
N GLN A 12 -8.03 -8.34 -9.64
CA GLN A 12 -8.43 -6.93 -9.77
C GLN A 12 -7.21 -6.02 -9.81
N LEU A 13 -7.38 -4.84 -10.41
CA LEU A 13 -6.38 -3.78 -10.33
C LEU A 13 -6.16 -3.41 -8.86
N ALA A 14 -4.89 -3.19 -8.49
CA ALA A 14 -4.55 -2.73 -7.16
C ALA A 14 -5.18 -1.34 -6.91
N PRO A 15 -5.73 -1.07 -5.72
CA PRO A 15 -6.19 0.26 -5.36
C PRO A 15 -5.05 1.26 -5.40
N ASP A 16 -5.35 2.48 -5.85
CA ASP A 16 -4.39 3.58 -5.80
C ASP A 16 -3.99 3.89 -4.35
N PHE A 17 -2.71 4.21 -4.17
CA PHE A 17 -2.18 4.73 -2.91
C PHE A 17 -1.18 5.85 -3.19
N SER A 18 -1.02 6.72 -2.19
CA SER A 18 0.00 7.75 -2.13
C SER A 18 0.40 7.88 -0.66
N LEU A 19 1.60 7.46 -0.31
CA LEU A 19 2.08 7.38 1.07
C LEU A 19 3.51 7.93 1.16
N GLU A 20 3.80 8.67 2.23
CA GLU A 20 5.16 9.06 2.56
C GLU A 20 5.90 7.89 3.20
N ASP A 21 7.17 7.70 2.82
CA ASP A 21 8.08 6.79 3.52
C ASP A 21 8.73 7.43 4.74
N GLN A 22 9.66 6.70 5.37
CA GLN A 22 10.39 7.17 6.56
C GLN A 22 11.25 8.42 6.33
N ASP A 23 11.60 8.72 5.08
CA ASP A 23 12.42 9.87 4.69
C ASP A 23 11.55 11.03 4.17
N GLY A 24 10.22 10.91 4.27
CA GLY A 24 9.25 11.89 3.76
C GLY A 24 9.11 11.87 2.23
N LYS A 25 9.65 10.85 1.55
CA LYS A 25 9.48 10.71 0.11
C LYS A 25 8.11 10.12 -0.18
N LEU A 26 7.37 10.79 -1.06
CA LEU A 26 6.08 10.31 -1.52
C LEU A 26 6.27 9.13 -2.49
N HIS A 27 5.53 8.04 -2.24
CA HIS A 27 5.42 6.90 -3.13
C HIS A 27 3.96 6.71 -3.54
N SER A 28 3.75 6.62 -4.85
CA SER A 28 2.45 6.35 -5.45
C SER A 28 2.50 5.08 -6.29
N LEU A 29 1.36 4.38 -6.41
CA LEU A 29 1.27 3.13 -7.19
C LEU A 29 1.86 3.28 -8.61
N GLY A 30 1.53 4.37 -9.31
CA GLY A 30 2.00 4.64 -10.67
C GLY A 30 3.53 4.76 -10.82
N TYR A 31 4.28 5.05 -9.74
CA TYR A 31 5.74 5.10 -9.80
C TYR A 31 6.38 3.71 -9.99
N TYR A 32 5.61 2.64 -9.80
CA TYR A 32 6.06 1.26 -9.91
C TYR A 32 5.55 0.54 -11.16
N GLU A 33 5.00 1.26 -12.15
CA GLU A 33 4.57 0.64 -13.40
C GLU A 33 5.67 -0.21 -14.05
N GLY A 34 5.26 -1.38 -14.55
CA GLY A 34 6.18 -2.36 -15.15
C GLY A 34 7.05 -3.13 -14.17
N LYS A 35 6.95 -2.88 -12.85
CA LYS A 35 7.69 -3.59 -11.80
C LYS A 35 6.74 -4.45 -10.96
N LYS A 36 7.27 -5.55 -10.42
CA LYS A 36 6.58 -6.29 -9.37
C LYS A 36 6.71 -5.52 -8.06
N LEU A 37 5.59 -5.30 -7.38
CA LEU A 37 5.50 -4.58 -6.12
C LEU A 37 4.85 -5.49 -5.07
N VAL A 38 5.41 -5.50 -3.85
CA VAL A 38 4.83 -6.17 -2.69
C VAL A 38 4.54 -5.10 -1.65
N VAL A 39 3.29 -5.02 -1.20
CA VAL A 39 2.85 -4.10 -0.14
C VAL A 39 2.47 -4.93 1.07
N TYR A 40 3.06 -4.61 2.22
CA TYR A 40 2.84 -5.34 3.47
C TYR A 40 2.40 -4.38 4.56
N PHE A 41 1.31 -4.71 5.25
CA PHE A 41 0.73 -3.89 6.31
C PHE A 41 1.02 -4.52 7.67
N PHE A 42 1.51 -3.74 8.61
CA PHE A 42 1.68 -4.12 10.01
C PHE A 42 1.04 -3.06 10.91
N PRO A 43 0.53 -3.42 12.12
CA PRO A 43 -0.07 -2.44 13.03
C PRO A 43 0.93 -1.39 13.52
N LYS A 44 2.18 -1.81 13.74
CA LYS A 44 3.27 -0.95 14.20
C LYS A 44 4.62 -1.45 13.69
N ALA A 45 5.42 -0.55 13.14
CA ALA A 45 6.78 -0.85 12.71
C ALA A 45 7.69 -1.06 13.94
N PHE A 46 8.76 -1.84 13.77
CA PHE A 46 9.86 -1.96 14.74
C PHE A 46 9.44 -2.49 16.14
N THR A 47 8.35 -3.26 16.22
CA THR A 47 7.97 -3.97 17.45
C THR A 47 8.13 -5.47 17.29
N PRO A 48 8.54 -6.20 18.35
CA PRO A 48 8.40 -7.66 18.38
C PRO A 48 6.93 -8.02 18.17
N GLY A 49 6.67 -8.94 17.25
CA GLY A 49 5.33 -9.49 17.00
C GLY A 49 4.89 -10.47 18.08
#